data_AF-Q5YZ62-F1
#
_entry.id   AF-Q5YZ62-F1
#
_cell.length_a   1.000
_cell.length_b   1.000
_cell.length_c   1.000
_cell.angle_alpha   90.00
_cell.angle_beta   90.00
_cell.angle_gamma   90.00
#
_symmetry.space_group_name_H-M   'P 1'
#
loop_
_entity.id
_entity.type
_entity.pdbx_description
1 polymer ?
#
loop_
_entity_poly.entity_id
_entity_poly.type
_entity_poly.pdbx_seq_one_letter_code
_entity_poly.pdbx_strand_id
1 'polypeptide(L)'
;MQGSEMARVRQVISPMVLLWMLVVVVGLLAFMAGVLHLGMAIARWSGSDVAMALFLPVSAVAGIGAWSVVLSAAWWLRRRYLRRVGVAVPDATVVESQVRRKRMRALFDFDLWQVTVEARFSHPDSGSAVRVRKQYSFHQFRAAAARRFADRLSVGSSAPVVVRRNAAMFDVPQRPIWVDIW
;
A
#
# COMPACT_ATOMS: atom_id res chain seq x y z
N MET A 1 36.12 -15.28 9.82
CA MET A 1 34.69 -15.00 10.12
C MET A 1 34.33 -13.67 9.48
N GLN A 2 33.80 -13.70 8.27
CA GLN A 2 33.60 -12.54 7.40
C GLN A 2 32.20 -11.94 7.59
N GLY A 3 32.17 -10.66 7.94
CA GLY A 3 31.34 -9.62 7.30
C GLY A 3 29.82 -9.81 7.30
N SER A 4 29.17 -9.54 8.43
CA SER A 4 27.76 -9.09 8.43
C SER A 4 27.69 -7.59 8.10
N GLU A 5 28.19 -7.19 6.92
CA GLU A 5 27.75 -5.94 6.30
C GLU A 5 26.31 -6.16 5.83
N MET A 6 25.35 -5.95 6.74
CA MET A 6 24.02 -5.52 6.35
C MET A 6 24.20 -4.19 5.62
N ALA A 7 24.42 -4.28 4.30
CA ALA A 7 24.41 -3.14 3.40
C ALA A 7 23.19 -2.31 3.78
N ARG A 8 23.44 -1.18 4.43
CA ARG A 8 22.43 -0.26 4.88
C ARG A 8 21.85 0.27 3.58
N VAL A 9 20.77 -0.35 3.11
CA VAL A 9 20.05 0.06 1.90
C VAL A 9 19.61 1.48 2.19
N ARG A 10 20.41 2.47 1.76
CA ARG A 10 20.00 3.85 1.62
C ARG A 10 18.93 3.79 0.54
N GLN A 11 17.70 3.52 0.96
CA GLN A 11 16.53 3.76 0.15
C GLN A 11 16.53 5.26 -0.11
N VAL A 12 17.16 5.65 -1.21
CA VAL A 12 16.97 6.96 -1.81
C VAL A 12 15.50 6.95 -2.19
N ILE A 13 14.65 7.50 -1.32
CA ILE A 13 13.24 7.70 -1.61
C ILE A 13 13.23 8.51 -2.90
N SER A 14 12.84 7.87 -4.00
CA SER A 14 12.82 8.55 -5.29
C SER A 14 11.98 9.82 -5.15
N PRO A 15 12.42 10.98 -5.70
CA PRO A 15 11.63 12.22 -5.66
C PRO A 15 10.18 12.03 -6.10
N MET A 16 9.94 11.06 -7.00
CA MET A 16 8.62 10.66 -7.44
C MET A 16 7.74 10.10 -6.30
N VAL A 17 8.31 9.34 -5.36
CA VAL A 17 7.58 8.81 -4.20
C VAL A 17 7.17 9.94 -3.26
N LEU A 18 8.02 10.96 -3.06
CA LEU A 18 7.67 12.14 -2.27
C LEU A 18 6.52 12.92 -2.90
N LEU A 19 6.54 13.10 -4.22
CA LEU A 19 5.45 13.75 -4.96
C LEU A 19 4.13 13.00 -4.78
N TRP A 20 4.14 11.68 -4.95
CA TRP A 20 2.94 10.86 -4.75
C TRP A 20 2.45 10.90 -3.31
N MET A 21 3.34 10.86 -2.32
CA MET A 21 2.94 11.03 -0.92
C MET A 21 2.28 12.38 -0.69
N LEU A 22 2.81 13.47 -1.25
CA LEU A 22 2.20 14.79 -1.14
C LEU A 22 0.81 14.82 -1.79
N VAL A 23 0.67 14.28 -3.00
CA VAL A 23 -0.63 14.18 -3.70
C VAL A 23 -1.65 13.40 -2.86
N VAL A 24 -1.24 12.29 -2.25
CA VAL A 24 -2.11 11.48 -1.39
C VAL A 24 -2.51 12.23 -0.12
N VAL A 25 -1.60 12.97 0.50
CA VAL A 25 -1.89 13.78 1.70
C VAL A 25 -2.85 14.92 1.37
N VAL A 26 -2.61 15.67 0.29
CA VAL A 26 -3.51 16.73 -0.16
C VAL A 26 -4.89 16.17 -0.52
N GLY A 27 -4.92 15.03 -1.23
CA GLY A 27 -6.17 14.33 -1.55
C GLY A 27 -6.94 13.88 -0.32
N LEU A 28 -6.25 13.38 0.71
CA LEU A 28 -6.86 13.02 1.99
C LEU A 28 -7.48 14.25 2.66
N LEU A 29 -6.76 15.38 2.72
CA LEU A 29 -7.26 16.60 3.33
C LEU A 29 -8.51 17.12 2.61
N ALA A 30 -8.46 17.18 1.28
CA ALA A 30 -9.61 17.59 0.46
C ALA A 30 -10.81 16.64 0.64
N PHE A 31 -10.55 15.33 0.68
CA PHE A 31 -11.58 14.32 0.92
C PHE A 31 -12.23 14.48 2.29
N MET A 32 -11.42 14.62 3.36
CA MET A 32 -11.93 14.81 4.71
C MET A 32 -12.72 16.11 4.86
N ALA A 33 -12.26 17.20 4.24
CA ALA A 33 -13.01 18.45 4.18
C ALA A 33 -14.38 18.25 3.50
N GLY A 34 -14.42 17.53 2.38
CA GLY A 34 -15.66 17.18 1.70
C GLY A 34 -16.60 16.32 2.55
N VAL A 35 -16.07 15.30 3.23
CA VAL A 35 -16.86 14.44 4.13
C VAL A 35 -17.45 15.23 5.29
N LEU A 36 -16.67 16.11 5.92
CA LEU A 36 -17.16 16.96 7.01
C LEU A 36 -18.21 17.96 6.53
N HIS A 37 -18.00 18.56 5.36
CA HIS A 37 -18.98 19.48 4.76
C HIS A 37 -20.30 18.76 4.46
N LEU A 38 -20.23 17.55 3.90
CA LEU A 38 -21.41 16.71 3.64
C LEU A 38 -22.11 16.29 4.93
N GLY A 39 -21.35 15.81 5.93
CA GLY A 39 -21.90 15.42 7.23
C GLY A 39 -22.59 16.59 7.94
N MET A 40 -22.00 17.77 7.90
CA MET A 40 -22.61 19.00 8.43
C MET A 40 -23.87 19.40 7.65
N ALA A 41 -23.88 19.27 6.32
CA ALA A 41 -25.06 19.55 5.51
C ALA A 41 -26.22 18.59 5.83
N ILE A 42 -25.93 17.29 5.94
CA ILE A 42 -26.92 16.26 6.31
C ILE A 42 -27.49 16.53 7.70
N ALA A 43 -26.62 16.83 8.66
CA ALA A 43 -27.04 17.05 10.04
C ALA A 43 -27.80 18.39 10.23
N ARG A 44 -27.54 19.40 9.38
CA ARG A 44 -28.36 20.62 9.33
C ARG A 44 -29.74 20.34 8.72
N TRP A 45 -29.76 19.54 7.65
CA TRP A 45 -30.99 19.16 6.97
C TRP A 45 -31.93 18.32 7.86
N SER A 46 -31.38 17.48 8.75
CA SER A 46 -32.19 16.68 9.67
C SER A 46 -32.85 17.48 10.79
N GLY A 47 -32.38 18.71 11.07
CA GLY A 47 -32.92 19.57 12.13
C GLY A 47 -32.76 19.01 13.56
N SER A 48 -31.93 18.00 13.75
CA SER A 48 -31.77 17.30 15.04
C SER A 48 -30.52 17.78 15.79
N ASP A 49 -30.70 18.21 17.04
CA ASP A 49 -29.58 18.58 17.93
C ASP A 49 -28.61 17.41 18.17
N VAL A 50 -29.13 16.18 18.21
CA VAL A 50 -28.32 14.96 18.32
C VAL A 50 -27.46 14.77 17.06
N ALA A 51 -28.01 15.03 15.88
CA ALA A 51 -27.25 14.97 14.63
C ALA A 51 -26.16 16.06 14.59
N MET A 52 -26.46 17.27 15.09
CA MET A 52 -25.47 18.35 15.26
C MET A 52 -24.41 18.04 16.31
N ALA A 53 -24.71 17.29 17.35
CA ALA A 53 -23.70 16.87 18.33
C ALA A 53 -22.78 15.77 17.75
N LEU A 54 -23.35 14.87 16.94
CA LEU A 54 -22.66 13.67 16.46
C LEU A 54 -22.04 13.80 15.06
N PHE A 55 -22.31 14.88 14.31
CA PHE A 55 -21.84 14.95 12.91
C PHE A 55 -20.31 14.80 12.82
N LEU A 56 -19.56 15.44 13.71
CA LEU A 56 -18.10 15.45 13.66
C LEU A 56 -17.50 14.06 13.93
N PRO A 57 -17.81 13.37 15.05
CA PRO A 57 -17.27 12.03 15.30
C PRO A 57 -17.75 11.01 14.25
N VAL A 58 -19.01 11.07 13.83
CA VAL A 58 -19.55 10.16 12.81
C VAL A 58 -18.89 10.39 11.45
N SER A 59 -18.75 11.64 11.02
CA SER A 59 -18.11 11.98 9.75
C SER A 59 -16.62 11.63 9.75
N ALA A 60 -15.93 11.80 10.88
CA ALA A 60 -14.53 11.41 11.01
C ALA A 60 -14.35 9.89 10.83
N VAL A 61 -15.15 9.08 11.53
CA VAL A 61 -15.10 7.61 11.42
C VAL A 61 -15.48 7.16 10.01
N ALA A 62 -16.55 7.71 9.45
CA ALA A 62 -16.99 7.42 8.09
C ALA A 62 -15.92 7.82 7.06
N GLY A 63 -15.27 8.98 7.24
CA GLY A 63 -14.20 9.46 6.38
C GLY A 63 -12.98 8.54 6.38
N ILE A 64 -12.53 8.08 7.55
CA ILE A 64 -11.41 7.12 7.66
C ILE A 64 -11.73 5.81 6.94
N GLY A 65 -12.95 5.29 7.14
CA GLY A 65 -13.42 4.08 6.46
C GLY A 65 -13.49 4.26 4.94
N ALA A 66 -14.14 5.33 4.49
CA ALA A 66 -14.33 5.63 3.08
C ALA A 66 -12.99 5.89 2.37
N TRP A 67 -12.03 6.56 3.03
CA TRP A 67 -10.70 6.76 2.46
C TRP A 67 -9.96 5.43 2.21
N SER A 68 -10.11 4.47 3.11
CA SER A 68 -9.56 3.12 2.91
C SER A 68 -10.15 2.42 1.68
N VAL A 69 -11.42 2.69 1.36
CA VAL A 69 -12.08 2.22 0.14
C VAL A 69 -11.54 2.94 -1.09
N VAL A 70 -11.36 4.27 -1.04
CA VAL A 70 -10.76 5.07 -2.12
C VAL A 70 -9.36 4.53 -2.48
N LEU A 71 -8.51 4.28 -1.48
CA LEU A 71 -7.18 3.71 -1.71
C LEU A 71 -7.23 2.30 -2.32
N SER A 72 -8.21 1.47 -1.92
CA SER A 72 -8.42 0.15 -2.51
C SER A 72 -8.87 0.23 -3.96
N ALA A 73 -9.79 1.16 -4.28
CA ALA A 73 -10.24 1.40 -5.65
C ALA A 73 -9.10 1.93 -6.53
N ALA A 74 -8.31 2.88 -6.03
CA ALA A 74 -7.14 3.41 -6.71
C ALA A 74 -6.11 2.31 -7.00
N TRP A 75 -5.82 1.45 -6.02
CA TRP A 75 -4.97 0.27 -6.22
C TRP A 75 -5.52 -0.66 -7.29
N TRP A 76 -6.81 -1.01 -7.21
CA TRP A 76 -7.43 -1.90 -8.17
C TRP A 76 -7.38 -1.33 -9.59
N LEU A 77 -7.63 -0.02 -9.73
CA LEU A 77 -7.55 0.69 -11.00
C LEU A 77 -6.12 0.71 -11.55
N ARG A 78 -5.11 1.03 -10.71
CA ARG A 78 -3.69 0.98 -11.08
C ARG A 78 -3.29 -0.42 -11.55
N ARG A 79 -3.68 -1.44 -10.79
CA ARG A 79 -3.40 -2.84 -11.12
C ARG A 79 -4.04 -3.25 -12.44
N ARG A 80 -5.31 -2.90 -12.66
CA ARG A 80 -6.03 -3.18 -13.91
C ARG A 80 -5.41 -2.45 -15.09
N TYR A 81 -5.00 -1.19 -14.88
CA TYR A 81 -4.30 -0.42 -15.89
C TYR A 81 -2.97 -1.10 -16.24
N LEU A 82 -2.09 -1.33 -15.27
CA LEU A 82 -0.78 -1.94 -15.51
C LEU A 82 -0.87 -3.34 -16.12
N ARG A 83 -1.84 -4.18 -15.71
CA ARG A 83 -2.11 -5.47 -16.37
C ARG A 83 -2.43 -5.37 -17.86
N ARG A 84 -3.06 -4.27 -18.29
CA ARG A 84 -3.49 -4.09 -19.69
C ARG A 84 -2.38 -3.55 -20.58
N VAL A 85 -1.46 -2.77 -20.02
CA VAL A 85 -0.53 -1.92 -20.76
C VAL A 85 0.94 -2.17 -20.43
N GLY A 86 1.21 -2.92 -19.36
CA GLY A 86 2.55 -3.27 -18.92
C GLY A 86 2.98 -4.61 -19.48
N VAL A 87 4.29 -4.85 -19.40
CA VAL A 87 4.93 -6.09 -19.82
C VAL A 87 5.08 -6.98 -18.59
N ALA A 88 4.60 -8.22 -18.68
CA ALA A 88 4.85 -9.24 -17.67
C ALA A 88 6.30 -9.72 -17.79
N VAL A 89 7.00 -9.78 -16.66
CA VAL A 89 8.44 -10.08 -16.61
C VAL A 89 8.64 -11.50 -16.08
N PRO A 90 8.91 -12.49 -16.94
CA PRO A 90 8.94 -13.90 -16.55
C PRO A 90 10.18 -14.29 -15.74
N ASP A 91 11.29 -13.57 -15.90
CA ASP A 91 12.56 -13.76 -15.17
C ASP A 91 12.57 -13.08 -13.79
N ALA A 92 11.44 -12.51 -13.36
CA ALA A 92 11.35 -11.91 -12.04
C ALA A 92 11.47 -12.96 -10.94
N THR A 93 12.45 -12.76 -10.06
CA THR A 93 12.79 -13.69 -8.98
C THR A 93 12.74 -12.98 -7.64
N VAL A 94 12.11 -13.60 -6.65
CA VAL A 94 12.08 -13.04 -5.29
C VAL A 94 13.47 -13.17 -4.66
N VAL A 95 14.03 -12.05 -4.22
CA VAL A 95 15.33 -11.99 -3.52
C VAL A 95 15.17 -11.80 -2.02
N GLU A 96 14.05 -11.24 -1.57
CA GLU A 96 13.75 -11.06 -0.15
C GLU A 96 12.26 -11.30 0.09
N SER A 97 11.93 -12.06 1.13
CA SER A 97 10.57 -12.24 1.62
C SER A 97 10.61 -12.36 3.13
N GLN A 98 10.13 -11.32 3.83
CA GLN A 98 10.20 -11.23 5.28
C GLN A 98 8.83 -10.97 5.88
N VAL A 99 8.50 -11.74 6.91
CA VAL A 99 7.30 -11.53 7.72
C VAL A 99 7.71 -10.98 9.08
N ARG A 100 7.19 -9.81 9.44
CA ARG A 100 7.43 -9.17 10.74
C ARG A 100 6.11 -8.80 11.40
N ARG A 101 6.01 -9.00 12.71
CA ARG A 101 4.93 -8.40 13.51
C ARG A 101 5.32 -6.97 13.86
N LYS A 102 4.57 -5.99 13.36
CA LYS A 102 4.69 -4.58 13.70
C LYS A 102 3.73 -4.30 14.85
N ARG A 103 4.29 -4.04 16.03
CA ARG A 103 3.50 -3.58 17.17
C ARG A 103 3.12 -2.12 16.97
N MET A 104 1.84 -1.82 17.05
CA MET A 104 1.34 -0.46 16.89
C MET A 104 0.99 0.07 18.28
N ARG A 105 1.83 0.97 18.82
CA ARG A 105 1.50 1.73 20.03
C ARG A 105 0.48 2.80 19.67
N ALA A 106 -0.76 2.39 19.43
CA ALA A 106 -1.89 3.28 19.18
C ALA A 106 -3.01 2.97 20.20
N LEU A 107 -4.01 3.86 20.26
CA LEU A 107 -5.13 3.87 21.23
C LEU A 107 -5.90 2.53 21.39
N PHE A 108 -5.69 1.55 20.50
CA PHE A 108 -6.42 0.29 20.47
C PHE A 108 -5.53 -0.97 20.38
N ASP A 109 -4.22 -0.86 20.60
CA ASP A 109 -3.24 -1.98 20.62
C ASP A 109 -3.42 -3.03 19.50
N PHE A 110 -3.68 -2.55 18.28
CA PHE A 110 -3.84 -3.44 17.13
C PHE A 110 -2.49 -3.74 16.49
N ASP A 111 -2.05 -4.99 16.64
CA ASP A 111 -0.86 -5.47 15.96
C ASP A 111 -1.10 -5.67 14.45
N LEU A 112 -0.07 -5.45 13.66
CA LEU A 112 -0.10 -5.70 12.22
C LEU A 112 0.97 -6.71 11.84
N TRP A 113 0.61 -7.66 10.99
CA TRP A 113 1.58 -8.48 10.29
C TRP A 113 2.01 -7.76 9.02
N GLN A 114 3.31 -7.54 8.90
CA GLN A 114 3.93 -6.88 7.77
C GLN A 114 4.69 -7.92 6.95
N VAL A 115 4.43 -7.96 5.65
CA VAL A 115 5.20 -8.78 4.71
C VAL A 115 5.95 -7.85 3.77
N THR A 116 7.27 -7.94 3.75
CA THR A 116 8.12 -7.22 2.80
C THR A 116 8.57 -8.21 1.74
N VAL A 117 8.33 -7.89 0.47
CA VAL A 117 8.79 -8.71 -0.66
C VAL A 117 9.63 -7.84 -1.58
N GLU A 118 10.81 -8.32 -1.95
CA GLU A 118 11.67 -7.74 -2.96
C GLU A 118 11.92 -8.74 -4.07
N ALA A 119 11.75 -8.30 -5.32
CA ALA A 119 12.05 -9.10 -6.51
C ALA A 119 13.05 -8.39 -7.41
N ARG A 120 13.92 -9.17 -8.04
CA ARG A 120 14.89 -8.73 -9.03
C ARG A 120 14.46 -9.24 -10.41
N PHE A 121 14.63 -8.40 -11.43
CA PHE A 121 14.31 -8.73 -12.81
C PHE A 121 15.10 -7.86 -13.79
N SER A 122 15.09 -8.22 -15.07
CA SER A 122 15.66 -7.40 -16.14
C SER A 122 14.60 -6.45 -16.70
N HIS A 123 14.89 -5.15 -16.78
CA HIS A 123 13.93 -4.18 -17.29
C HIS A 123 13.63 -4.45 -18.78
N PRO A 124 12.36 -4.54 -19.20
CA PRO A 124 12.01 -5.00 -20.56
C PRO A 124 12.55 -4.09 -21.66
N ASP A 125 12.61 -2.77 -21.41
CA ASP A 125 13.03 -1.81 -22.44
C ASP A 125 14.56 -1.60 -22.48
N SER A 126 15.26 -1.79 -21.36
CA SER A 126 16.68 -1.41 -21.21
C SER A 126 17.60 -2.57 -20.88
N GLY A 127 17.06 -3.75 -20.55
CA GLY A 127 17.82 -4.91 -20.10
C GLY A 127 18.53 -4.74 -18.75
N SER A 128 18.43 -3.57 -18.11
CA SER A 128 19.12 -3.29 -16.86
C SER A 128 18.53 -4.10 -15.71
N ALA A 129 19.39 -4.57 -14.80
CA ALA A 129 18.94 -5.26 -13.60
C ALA A 129 18.25 -4.27 -12.65
N VAL A 130 16.97 -4.52 -12.37
CA VAL A 130 16.13 -3.68 -11.50
C VAL A 130 15.65 -4.51 -10.31
N ARG A 131 15.39 -3.83 -9.18
CA ARG A 131 14.74 -4.42 -8.01
C ARG A 131 13.49 -3.64 -7.66
N VAL A 132 12.43 -4.36 -7.32
CA VAL A 132 11.18 -3.78 -6.81
C VAL A 132 10.89 -4.35 -5.43
N ARG A 133 10.74 -3.45 -4.45
CA ARG A 133 10.37 -3.78 -3.09
C ARG A 133 8.98 -3.24 -2.80
N LYS A 134 8.11 -4.09 -2.23
CA LYS A 134 6.77 -3.71 -1.80
C LYS A 134 6.47 -4.32 -0.44
N GLN A 135 5.78 -3.55 0.39
CA GLN A 135 5.36 -3.93 1.71
C GLN A 135 3.84 -4.09 1.76
N TYR A 136 3.38 -5.15 2.42
CA TYR A 136 1.98 -5.50 2.61
C TYR A 136 1.68 -5.56 4.10
N SER A 137 0.47 -5.15 4.48
CA SER A 137 0.01 -5.20 5.87
C SER A 137 -1.25 -6.02 5.99
N PHE A 138 -1.29 -6.87 7.02
CA PHE A 138 -2.39 -7.73 7.38
C PHE A 138 -2.76 -7.47 8.84
N HIS A 139 -4.06 -7.50 9.16
CA HIS A 139 -4.53 -7.41 10.54
C HIS A 139 -3.99 -8.54 11.41
N GLN A 140 -3.86 -8.33 12.73
CA GLN A 140 -3.37 -9.31 13.70
C GLN A 140 -4.00 -10.71 13.56
N PHE A 141 -5.31 -10.78 13.28
CA PHE A 141 -6.06 -12.03 13.15
C PHE A 141 -5.77 -12.78 11.84
N ARG A 142 -5.06 -12.17 10.89
CA ARG A 142 -4.74 -12.74 9.58
C ARG A 142 -3.29 -13.22 9.48
N ALA A 143 -2.70 -13.66 10.61
CA ALA A 143 -1.33 -14.18 10.68
C ALA A 143 -1.08 -15.31 9.66
N ALA A 144 -1.99 -16.28 9.57
CA ALA A 144 -1.90 -17.38 8.62
C ALA A 144 -1.93 -16.89 7.16
N ALA A 145 -2.72 -15.86 6.86
CA ALA A 145 -2.77 -15.28 5.52
C ALA A 145 -1.48 -14.53 5.16
N ALA A 146 -0.87 -13.83 6.13
CA ALA A 146 0.42 -13.16 5.94
C ALA A 146 1.54 -14.19 5.67
N ARG A 147 1.59 -15.29 6.42
CA ARG A 147 2.53 -16.39 6.18
C ARG A 147 2.33 -17.03 4.81
N ARG A 148 1.09 -17.45 4.48
CA ARG A 148 0.76 -17.99 3.15
C ARG A 148 1.10 -17.02 2.01
N PHE A 149 1.01 -15.72 2.24
CA PHE A 149 1.41 -14.73 1.25
C PHE A 149 2.94 -14.69 1.07
N ALA A 150 3.71 -14.74 2.16
CA ALA A 150 5.16 -14.84 2.11
C ALA A 150 5.65 -16.17 1.52
N ASP A 151 4.98 -17.29 1.83
CA ASP A 151 5.33 -18.62 1.32
C ASP A 151 5.14 -18.70 -0.20
N ARG A 152 4.09 -18.06 -0.74
CA ARG A 152 3.84 -17.96 -2.19
C ARG A 152 4.86 -17.09 -2.91
N LEU A 153 5.50 -16.17 -2.20
CA LEU A 153 6.54 -15.27 -2.70
C LEU A 153 7.81 -15.55 -1.91
N SER A 154 8.22 -16.81 -1.83
CA SER A 154 9.42 -17.23 -1.11
C SER A 154 10.67 -16.87 -1.90
N VAL A 155 11.80 -16.71 -1.21
CA VAL A 155 13.08 -16.39 -1.87
C VAL A 155 13.43 -17.48 -2.90
N GLY A 156 13.83 -17.07 -4.09
CA GLY A 156 14.14 -17.94 -5.23
C GLY A 156 12.92 -18.32 -6.08
N SER A 157 11.69 -18.04 -5.64
CA SER A 157 10.49 -18.27 -6.45
C SER A 157 10.33 -17.23 -7.56
N SER A 158 9.61 -17.60 -8.63
CA SER A 158 9.19 -16.67 -9.66
C SER A 158 8.12 -15.71 -9.09
N ALA A 159 8.30 -14.42 -9.32
CA ALA A 159 7.38 -13.38 -8.88
C ALA A 159 6.54 -12.88 -10.06
N PRO A 160 5.20 -12.77 -9.93
CA PRO A 160 4.39 -12.15 -10.96
C PRO A 160 4.63 -10.63 -10.93
N VAL A 161 5.55 -10.13 -11.77
CA VAL A 161 5.89 -8.70 -11.87
C VAL A 161 5.44 -8.14 -13.21
N VAL A 162 4.84 -6.95 -13.17
CA VAL A 162 4.46 -6.19 -14.36
C VAL A 162 5.17 -4.85 -14.34
N VAL A 163 5.78 -4.49 -15.46
CA VAL A 163 6.59 -3.28 -15.62
C VAL A 163 6.05 -2.43 -16.76
N ARG A 164 6.03 -1.11 -16.56
CA ARG A 164 5.82 -0.13 -17.63
C ARG A 164 6.63 1.12 -17.35
N ARG A 165 7.54 1.47 -18.27
CA ARG A 165 8.45 2.60 -18.08
C ARG A 165 9.08 2.51 -16.68
N ASN A 166 9.03 3.59 -15.90
CA ASN A 166 9.62 3.66 -14.56
C ASN A 166 8.76 3.06 -13.44
N ALA A 167 7.66 2.36 -13.77
CA ALA A 167 6.76 1.77 -12.79
C ALA A 167 6.81 0.24 -12.83
N ALA A 168 7.00 -0.38 -11.67
CA ALA A 168 6.90 -1.82 -11.49
C ALA A 168 5.92 -2.16 -10.36
N MET A 169 5.18 -3.25 -10.53
CA MET A 169 4.30 -3.78 -9.49
C MET A 169 4.35 -5.29 -9.44
N PHE A 170 4.12 -5.85 -8.24
CA PHE A 170 3.70 -7.25 -8.13
C PHE A 170 2.24 -7.35 -8.55
N ASP A 171 1.95 -8.28 -9.45
CA ASP A 171 0.61 -8.54 -9.92
C ASP A 171 -0.20 -9.45 -8.97
N VAL A 172 -0.24 -9.07 -7.71
CA VAL A 172 -1.01 -9.76 -6.66
C VAL A 172 -2.30 -9.01 -6.33
N PRO A 173 -3.37 -9.69 -5.91
CA PRO A 173 -4.62 -9.01 -5.53
C PRO A 173 -4.46 -8.18 -4.25
N GLN A 174 -3.52 -8.56 -3.37
CA GLN A 174 -3.30 -7.88 -2.10
C GLN A 174 -2.77 -6.46 -2.33
N ARG A 175 -3.40 -5.47 -1.69
CA ARG A 175 -2.95 -4.07 -1.74
C ARG A 175 -1.67 -3.90 -0.90
N PRO A 176 -0.62 -3.26 -1.43
CA PRO A 176 0.50 -2.85 -0.60
C PRO A 176 0.10 -1.73 0.38
N ILE A 177 1.01 -1.34 1.27
CA ILE A 177 0.81 -0.13 2.09
C ILE A 177 0.67 1.09 1.19
N TRP A 178 -0.01 2.14 1.67
CA TRP A 178 -0.39 3.29 0.85
C TRP A 178 0.78 3.98 0.15
N VAL A 179 1.95 4.08 0.80
CA VAL A 179 3.18 4.64 0.20
C VAL A 179 3.72 3.80 -0.95
N ASP A 180 3.49 2.49 -0.90
CA ASP A 180 3.99 1.51 -1.88
C ASP A 180 2.97 1.26 -3.00
N ILE A 181 1.81 1.92 -2.98
CA ILE A 181 0.83 1.83 -4.07
C ILE A 181 1.42 2.37 -5.37
N TRP A 182 2.42 3.25 -5.35
CA TRP A 182 2.91 3.99 -6.51
C TRP A 182 4.20 3.45 -7.11
#